data_AF-Q53071-F1
#
_entry.id   AF-Q53071-F1
#
_cell.length_a   1.000
_cell.length_b   1.000
_cell.length_c   1.000
_cell.angle_alpha   90.00
_cell.angle_beta   90.00
_cell.angle_gamma   90.00
#
_symmetry.space_group_name_H-M   'P 1'
#
loop_
_entity.id
_entity.type
_entity.pdbx_description
1 polymer ?
#
loop_
_entity_poly.entity_id
_entity_poly.type
_entity_poly.pdbx_seq_one_letter_code
_entity_poly.pdbx_strand_id
1 'polypeptide(L)'
;EFERYQNNRPCHVCGGYRLKPEALAVKIGGLHIGQVVQMSIKEAFAWIETVPGHLTAQKNEIARAILKEIRERLGFLVNVGLDYLSMSRAAGTLSG
;
A
#
# COMPACT_ATOMS: atom_id res chain seq x y z
N GLU A 1 11.69 -2.87 31.93
CA GLU A 1 12.14 -1.57 32.48
C GLU A 1 12.77 -0.65 31.42
N PHE A 2 13.66 -1.15 30.55
CA PHE A 2 14.35 -0.33 29.53
C PHE A 2 13.52 0.13 28.31
N GLU A 3 12.40 -0.52 28.00
CA GLU A 3 11.58 -0.18 26.82
C GLU A 3 11.07 1.26 26.82
N ARG A 4 10.87 1.87 28.01
CA ARG A 4 10.44 3.28 28.14
C ARG A 4 11.45 4.30 27.62
N TYR A 5 12.70 3.88 27.41
CA TYR A 5 13.79 4.72 26.90
C TYR A 5 14.20 4.35 25.47
N GLN A 6 13.46 3.43 24.83
CA GLN A 6 13.69 3.01 23.45
C GLN A 6 12.70 3.70 22.52
N ASN A 7 13.16 4.01 21.31
CA ASN A 7 12.32 4.56 20.25
C ASN A 7 12.37 3.66 19.02
N ASN A 8 11.20 3.43 18.43
CA ASN A 8 11.10 2.72 17.16
C ASN A 8 11.68 3.59 16.04
N ARG A 9 12.56 2.99 15.24
CA ARG A 9 13.12 3.60 14.04
C ARG A 9 12.91 2.69 12.83
N PRO A 10 12.79 3.25 11.62
CA PRO A 10 12.76 2.45 10.41
C PRO A 10 13.99 1.53 10.33
N CYS A 11 13.77 0.27 9.97
CA CYS A 11 14.86 -0.68 9.76
C CYS A 11 15.73 -0.21 8.58
N HIS A 12 17.05 -0.15 8.78
CA HIS A 12 18.00 0.29 7.75
C HIS A 12 18.10 -0.68 6.56
N VAL A 13 17.75 -1.96 6.74
CA VAL A 13 17.83 -2.98 5.68
C VAL A 13 16.67 -2.86 4.71
N CYS A 14 15.45 -2.75 5.23
CA CYS A 14 14.24 -2.72 4.41
C CYS A 14 13.62 -1.33 4.27
N GLY A 15 14.26 -0.28 4.81
CA GLY A 15 13.75 1.09 4.79
C GLY A 15 12.41 1.29 5.52
N GLY A 16 12.02 0.34 6.38
CA GLY A 16 10.70 0.31 7.01
C GLY A 16 9.60 -0.38 6.19
N TYR A 17 9.91 -0.94 5.01
CA TYR A 17 8.93 -1.65 4.16
C TYR A 17 8.64 -3.09 4.60
N ARG A 18 9.41 -3.63 5.56
CA ARG A 18 9.18 -4.95 6.19
C ARG A 18 9.24 -6.15 5.23
N LEU A 19 9.85 -5.97 4.06
CA LEU A 19 9.99 -6.99 3.02
C LEU A 19 11.46 -7.18 2.65
N LYS A 20 11.76 -8.36 2.08
CA LYS A 20 13.08 -8.65 1.52
C LYS A 20 13.31 -7.85 0.22
N PRO A 21 14.57 -7.57 -0.16
CA PRO A 21 14.89 -6.83 -1.38
C PRO A 21 14.27 -7.43 -2.65
N GLU A 22 14.17 -8.77 -2.76
CA GLU A 22 13.61 -9.45 -3.93
C GLU A 22 12.11 -9.14 -4.10
N ALA A 23 11.38 -9.02 -2.99
CA ALA A 23 9.97 -8.62 -3.02
C ALA A 23 9.80 -7.13 -3.39
N LEU A 24 10.74 -6.27 -2.97
CA LEU A 24 10.76 -4.84 -3.32
C LEU A 24 11.23 -4.57 -4.76
N ALA A 25 11.88 -5.54 -5.40
CA ALA A 25 12.28 -5.45 -6.80
C ALA A 25 11.08 -5.59 -7.76
N VAL A 26 9.98 -6.21 -7.31
CA VAL A 26 8.75 -6.36 -8.11
C VAL A 26 7.99 -5.04 -8.15
N LYS A 27 7.74 -4.54 -9.36
CA LYS A 27 7.10 -3.24 -9.59
C LYS A 27 5.90 -3.33 -10.52
N ILE A 28 4.87 -2.53 -10.23
CA ILE A 28 3.70 -2.28 -11.06
C ILE A 28 3.56 -0.77 -11.22
N GLY A 29 3.43 -0.27 -12.44
CA GLY A 29 3.39 1.18 -12.69
C GLY A 29 4.61 1.93 -12.12
N GLY A 30 5.79 1.29 -12.14
CA GLY A 30 7.03 1.86 -11.60
C GLY A 30 7.20 1.80 -10.08
N LEU A 31 6.19 1.34 -9.33
CA LEU A 31 6.20 1.30 -7.86
C LEU A 31 6.24 -0.13 -7.33
N HIS A 32 6.96 -0.34 -6.24
CA HIS A 32 6.90 -1.59 -5.48
C HIS A 32 5.81 -1.54 -4.41
N ILE A 33 5.40 -2.71 -3.90
CA ILE A 33 4.28 -2.83 -2.95
C ILE A 33 4.43 -1.93 -1.71
N GLY A 34 5.65 -1.83 -1.17
CA GLY A 34 5.95 -0.95 -0.03
C GLY A 34 5.61 0.53 -0.26
N GLN A 35 5.83 1.07 -1.45
CA GLN A 35 5.49 2.45 -1.79
C GLN A 35 3.98 2.64 -1.86
N VAL A 36 3.26 1.70 -2.47
CA VAL A 36 1.81 1.74 -2.61
C VAL A 36 1.11 1.72 -1.25
N VAL A 37 1.58 0.90 -0.30
CA VAL A 37 0.95 0.84 1.04
C VAL A 37 1.31 2.03 1.93
N GLN A 38 2.36 2.80 1.60
CA GLN A 38 2.73 4.03 2.31
C GLN A 38 1.96 5.25 1.86
N MET A 39 1.44 5.24 0.62
CA MET A 39 0.52 6.27 0.13
C MET A 39 -0.71 6.40 1.04
N SER A 40 -1.28 7.60 1.07
CA SER A 40 -2.64 7.77 1.57
C SER A 40 -3.61 6.90 0.76
N ILE A 41 -4.71 6.49 1.35
CA ILE A 41 -5.75 5.70 0.68
C ILE A 41 -6.26 6.46 -0.55
N LYS A 42 -6.35 7.80 -0.47
CA LYS A 42 -6.69 8.65 -1.63
C LYS A 42 -5.72 8.48 -2.79
N GLU A 43 -4.42 8.58 -2.52
CA GLU A 43 -3.38 8.42 -3.54
C GLU A 43 -3.32 6.98 -4.07
N ALA A 44 -3.46 5.99 -3.20
CA ALA A 44 -3.49 4.58 -3.60
C ALA A 44 -4.72 4.26 -4.48
N PHE A 45 -5.86 4.88 -4.18
CA PHE A 45 -7.09 4.77 -4.98
C PHE A 45 -6.89 5.37 -6.37
N ALA A 46 -6.32 6.59 -6.46
CA ALA A 46 -5.98 7.19 -7.75
C ALA A 46 -4.96 6.33 -8.53
N TRP A 47 -3.95 5.79 -7.84
CA TRP A 47 -2.94 4.93 -8.46
C TRP A 47 -3.54 3.63 -9.03
N ILE A 48 -4.40 2.92 -8.29
CA ILE A 48 -4.96 1.64 -8.77
C ILE A 48 -5.83 1.80 -10.02
N GLU A 49 -6.41 2.98 -10.25
CA GLU A 49 -7.15 3.29 -11.48
C GLU A 49 -6.23 3.38 -12.71
N THR A 50 -4.96 3.74 -12.52
CA THR A 50 -3.96 3.82 -13.59
C THR A 50 -3.31 2.47 -13.93
N VAL A 51 -3.30 1.53 -12.98
CA VAL A 51 -2.62 0.22 -13.11
C VAL A 51 -2.98 -0.56 -14.37
N PRO A 52 -4.25 -0.65 -14.82
CA PRO A 52 -4.59 -1.36 -16.06
C PRO A 52 -3.80 -0.87 -17.28
N GLY A 53 -3.46 0.42 -17.35
CA GLY A 53 -2.65 1.01 -18.43
C GLY A 53 -1.18 0.58 -18.41
N HIS A 54 -0.70 0.03 -17.29
CA HIS A 54 0.66 -0.48 -17.14
C HIS A 54 0.77 -2.01 -17.34
N LEU A 55 -0.33 -2.69 -17.66
CA LEU A 55 -0.39 -4.13 -17.84
C LEU A 55 -0.67 -4.50 -19.30
N THR A 56 -0.15 -5.65 -19.72
CA THR A 56 -0.52 -6.24 -21.02
C THR A 56 -1.97 -6.73 -20.98
N ALA A 57 -2.59 -6.94 -22.15
CA ALA A 57 -3.95 -7.49 -22.24
C ALA A 57 -4.12 -8.79 -21.46
N GLN A 58 -3.16 -9.72 -21.58
CA GLN A 58 -3.18 -10.99 -20.84
C GLN A 58 -3.09 -10.77 -19.32
N LYS A 59 -2.20 -9.88 -18.85
CA LYS A 59 -2.08 -9.58 -17.42
C LYS A 59 -3.32 -8.89 -16.89
N ASN A 60 -3.94 -8.02 -17.68
CA ASN A 60 -5.22 -7.40 -17.33
C ASN A 60 -6.34 -8.43 -17.21
N GLU A 61 -6.37 -9.45 -18.07
CA GLU A 61 -7.36 -10.54 -17.96
C GLU A 61 -7.22 -11.30 -16.64
N ILE A 62 -5.99 -11.65 -16.28
CA ILE A 62 -5.67 -12.36 -15.03
C ILE A 62 -5.97 -11.47 -13.81
N ALA A 63 -5.62 -10.19 -13.87
CA ALA A 63 -5.72 -9.27 -12.74
C ALA A 63 -7.11 -8.66 -12.55
N ARG A 64 -8.05 -8.85 -13.50
CA ARG A 64 -9.35 -8.17 -13.52
C ARG A 64 -10.10 -8.23 -12.19
N ALA A 65 -10.27 -9.42 -11.62
CA ALA A 65 -11.00 -9.61 -10.37
C ALA A 65 -10.28 -8.96 -9.18
N ILE A 66 -8.94 -9.08 -9.14
CA ILE A 66 -8.10 -8.54 -8.08
C ILE A 66 -8.13 -7.01 -8.11
N LEU A 67 -7.96 -6.39 -9.28
CA LEU A 67 -7.99 -4.94 -9.43
C LEU A 67 -9.37 -4.35 -9.09
N LYS A 68 -10.44 -5.07 -9.43
CA LYS A 68 -11.81 -4.69 -9.04
C LYS A 68 -11.96 -4.66 -7.51
N GLU A 69 -11.61 -5.73 -6.82
CA GLU A 69 -11.73 -5.84 -5.36
C GLU A 69 -10.89 -4.78 -4.63
N ILE A 70 -9.66 -4.54 -5.08
CA ILE A 70 -8.79 -3.51 -4.48
C ILE A 70 -9.43 -2.13 -4.65
N ARG A 71 -9.93 -1.80 -5.84
CA ARG A 71 -10.59 -0.52 -6.11
C ARG A 71 -11.84 -0.35 -5.25
N GLU A 72 -12.67 -1.39 -5.12
CA GLU A 72 -13.89 -1.34 -4.31
C GLU A 72 -13.58 -1.10 -2.81
N ARG A 73 -12.56 -1.78 -2.26
CA ARG A 73 -12.15 -1.58 -0.85
C ARG A 73 -11.54 -0.20 -0.60
N LEU A 74 -10.66 0.25 -1.48
CA LEU A 74 -10.07 1.58 -1.37
C LEU A 74 -11.14 2.66 -1.53
N GLY A 75 -12.05 2.52 -2.49
CA GLY A 75 -13.18 3.42 -2.69
C GLY A 75 -14.12 3.45 -1.48
N PHE A 76 -14.39 2.30 -0.86
CA PHE A 76 -15.14 2.26 0.39
C PHE A 76 -14.46 3.07 1.50
N LEU A 77 -13.15 2.91 1.69
CA LEU A 77 -12.38 3.66 2.69
C LEU A 77 -12.40 5.18 2.41
N VAL A 78 -12.37 5.58 1.14
CA VAL A 78 -12.55 6.99 0.75
C VAL A 78 -13.94 7.49 1.12
N ASN A 79 -14.99 6.71 0.82
CA ASN A 79 -16.37 7.10 1.08
C ASN A 79 -16.68 7.27 2.58
N VAL A 80 -16.02 6.51 3.46
CA VAL A 80 -16.17 6.64 4.92
C VAL A 80 -15.24 7.69 5.54
N GLY A 81 -14.49 8.44 4.72
CA GLY A 81 -13.63 9.55 5.17
C GLY A 81 -12.30 9.13 5.79
N LEU A 82 -11.80 7.93 5.48
CA LEU A 82 -10.50 7.43 5.94
C LEU A 82 -9.39 7.65 4.90
N ASP A 83 -9.62 8.50 3.90
CA ASP A 83 -8.77 8.67 2.72
C ASP A 83 -7.38 9.27 3.02
N TYR A 84 -7.22 9.93 4.16
CA TYR A 84 -5.97 10.51 4.64
C TYR A 84 -5.03 9.49 5.31
N LEU A 85 -5.51 8.29 5.64
CA LEU A 85 -4.71 7.23 6.26
C LEU A 85 -3.92 6.45 5.20
N SER A 86 -2.80 5.84 5.57
CA SER A 86 -2.10 4.86 4.74
C SER A 86 -2.34 3.43 5.21
N MET A 87 -2.29 2.47 4.28
CA MET A 87 -2.41 1.04 4.60
C MET A 87 -1.26 0.53 5.50
N SER A 88 -0.11 1.23 5.48
CA SER A 88 1.04 0.93 6.33
C SER A 88 0.89 1.41 7.78
N ARG A 89 -0.14 2.22 8.10
CA ARG A 89 -0.36 2.74 9.46
C ARG A 89 -0.65 1.59 10.43
N ALA A 90 0.02 1.60 11.57
CA ALA A 90 -0.16 0.58 12.59
C ALA A 90 -1.58 0.65 13.18
N ALA A 91 -2.31 -0.47 13.13
CA ALA A 91 -3.71 -0.54 13.58
C ALA A 91 -3.92 -0.04 15.01
N GLY A 92 -3.00 -0.32 15.93
CA GLY A 92 -3.06 0.14 17.32
C GLY A 92 -2.89 1.65 17.52
N THR A 93 -2.66 2.42 16.45
CA THR A 93 -2.56 3.90 16.48
C THR A 93 -3.80 4.59 15.92
N LEU A 94 -4.81 3.82 15.50
CA LEU A 94 -6.08 4.38 15.01
C LEU A 94 -6.96 4.79 16.20
N SER A 95 -7.64 5.92 16.06
CA SER A 95 -8.68 6.34 17.00
C SER A 95 -9.92 5.45 16.85
N GLY A 96 -10.66 5.27 17.95
CA GLY A 96 -11.96 4.59 17.94
C GLY A 96 -13.08 5.40 17.32
#